data_AF-A0A7X6WD85-F1
#
_entry.id   AF-A0A7X6WD85-F1
#
_cell.length_a   1.000
_cell.length_b   1.000
_cell.length_c   1.000
_cell.angle_alpha   90.00
_cell.angle_beta   90.00
_cell.angle_gamma   90.00
#
_symmetry.space_group_name_H-M   'P 1'
#
loop_
_entity.id
_entity.type
_entity.pdbx_description
1 polymer ?
#
loop_
_entity_poly.entity_id
_entity_poly.type
_entity_poly.pdbx_seq_one_letter_code
_entity_poly.pdbx_strand_id
1 'polypeptide(L)'
;MKETLKLGFILLIITAVSAGVLAAVQSVTGPIVAEMERQASFGALVEIFSEADDFLPIEESKFEEIKDSNSMIREIFEAKKSDEVIGYAIQTAAGGYGGDIVGITGINSDGTLAGIKIVSNSETPNIGTRILEEDFLNSFKDKSAAGDLKAVGAPSADDEVLLLSGATVSVYAVLAGVNQANVVYNNYFSADGPVEVVVETEEEIKARFLSEIFSDAEFEEIDSAKLDEIKADNIFIREIYEAKVNGELVGYGIKTNSGGYGGDLPIITGINLDGTIAGIRIFDNDETPGIGTKIMEADFMDSFIGKNTVDDVEMISGSTVSAEGVVYGVEGAIEAFNNFLVE
;
A
#
# COMPACT_ATOMS: atom_id res chain seq x y z
N MET A 1 21.55 27.10 -42.98
CA MET A 1 20.07 27.19 -42.99
C MET A 1 19.42 26.12 -43.87
N LYS A 2 19.72 26.01 -45.19
CA LYS A 2 19.09 24.99 -46.06
C LYS A 2 19.38 23.53 -45.67
N GLU A 3 20.63 23.22 -45.33
CA GLU A 3 21.04 21.88 -44.85
C GLU A 3 20.36 21.50 -43.53
N THR A 4 20.31 22.42 -42.56
CA THR A 4 19.64 22.23 -41.27
C THR A 4 18.14 21.99 -41.44
N LEU A 5 17.48 22.75 -42.34
CA LEU A 5 16.06 22.57 -42.65
C LEU A 5 15.78 21.23 -43.34
N LYS A 6 16.67 20.81 -44.24
CA LYS A 6 16.60 19.52 -44.94
C LYS A 6 16.75 18.34 -43.95
N LEU A 7 17.71 18.41 -43.04
CA LEU A 7 17.91 17.38 -42.01
C LEU A 7 16.72 17.33 -41.04
N GLY A 8 16.19 18.48 -40.61
CA GLY A 8 14.98 18.55 -39.79
C GLY A 8 13.76 17.95 -40.47
N PHE A 9 13.58 18.20 -41.77
CA PHE A 9 12.47 17.63 -42.54
C PHE A 9 12.61 16.12 -42.76
N ILE A 10 13.83 15.62 -43.01
CA ILE A 10 14.10 14.18 -43.11
C ILE A 10 13.77 13.49 -41.78
N LEU A 11 14.18 14.07 -40.65
CA LEU A 11 13.86 13.54 -39.33
C LEU A 11 12.34 13.50 -39.10
N LEU A 12 11.63 14.58 -39.43
CA LEU A 12 10.17 14.65 -39.30
C LEU A 12 9.46 13.59 -40.13
N ILE A 13 9.94 13.31 -41.34
CA ILE A 13 9.38 12.22 -42.16
C ILE A 13 9.63 10.87 -41.49
N ILE A 14 10.86 10.61 -41.02
CA ILE A 14 11.21 9.33 -40.40
C ILE A 14 10.38 9.11 -39.11
N THR A 15 10.23 10.13 -38.28
CA THR A 15 9.42 10.04 -37.05
C THR A 15 7.94 9.85 -37.37
N ALA A 16 7.40 10.57 -38.35
CA ALA A 16 6.01 10.42 -38.79
C ALA A 16 5.73 9.01 -39.34
N VAL A 17 6.65 8.46 -40.14
CA VAL A 17 6.54 7.09 -40.65
C VAL A 17 6.62 6.08 -39.51
N SER A 18 7.57 6.25 -38.57
CA SER A 18 7.74 5.33 -37.44
C SER A 18 6.52 5.35 -36.50
N ALA A 19 6.00 6.53 -36.18
CA ALA A 19 4.78 6.70 -35.40
C ALA A 19 3.55 6.12 -36.13
N GLY A 20 3.46 6.32 -37.44
CA GLY A 20 2.39 5.76 -38.27
C GLY A 20 2.39 4.23 -38.29
N VAL A 21 3.57 3.62 -38.41
CA VAL A 21 3.73 2.16 -38.34
C VAL A 21 3.35 1.65 -36.95
N LEU A 22 3.83 2.29 -35.88
CA LEU A 22 3.49 1.90 -34.51
C LEU A 22 1.97 2.01 -34.24
N ALA A 23 1.35 3.11 -34.66
CA ALA A 23 -0.09 3.31 -34.51
C ALA A 23 -0.92 2.29 -35.31
N ALA A 24 -0.49 1.93 -36.51
CA ALA A 24 -1.14 0.91 -37.32
C ALA A 24 -1.01 -0.50 -36.69
N VAL A 25 0.15 -0.82 -36.11
CA VAL A 25 0.32 -2.06 -35.35
C VAL A 25 -0.62 -2.06 -34.15
N GLN A 26 -0.61 -1.00 -33.33
CA GLN A 26 -1.42 -0.91 -32.12
C GLN A 26 -2.93 -0.92 -32.39
N SER A 27 -3.40 -0.33 -33.49
CA SER A 27 -4.83 -0.34 -33.85
C SER A 27 -5.33 -1.71 -34.29
N VAL A 28 -4.46 -2.56 -34.82
CA VAL A 28 -4.77 -3.95 -35.18
C VAL A 28 -4.59 -4.88 -33.99
N THR A 29 -3.52 -4.72 -33.20
CA THR A 29 -3.21 -5.62 -32.09
C THR A 29 -4.07 -5.33 -30.86
N GLY A 30 -4.42 -4.07 -30.60
CA GLY A 30 -5.17 -3.65 -29.41
C GLY A 30 -6.49 -4.42 -29.22
N PRO A 31 -7.39 -4.48 -30.22
CA PRO A 31 -8.64 -5.22 -30.11
C PRO A 31 -8.46 -6.73 -29.89
N ILE A 32 -7.40 -7.32 -30.47
CA ILE A 32 -7.10 -8.75 -30.32
C ILE A 32 -6.62 -9.04 -28.89
N VAL A 33 -5.75 -8.18 -28.34
CA VAL A 33 -5.28 -8.29 -26.95
C VAL A 33 -6.44 -8.14 -25.98
N ALA A 34 -7.29 -7.13 -26.18
CA ALA A 34 -8.46 -6.92 -25.32
C ALA A 34 -9.44 -8.10 -25.32
N GLU A 35 -9.66 -8.74 -26.48
CA GLU A 35 -10.51 -9.93 -26.56
C GLU A 35 -9.86 -11.15 -25.89
N MET A 36 -8.55 -11.34 -26.05
CA MET A 36 -7.82 -12.41 -25.34
C MET A 36 -7.83 -12.20 -23.83
N GLU A 37 -7.65 -10.96 -23.36
CA GLU A 37 -7.75 -10.60 -21.95
C GLU A 37 -9.15 -10.86 -21.41
N ARG A 38 -10.19 -10.48 -22.16
CA ARG A 38 -11.59 -10.77 -21.78
C ARG A 38 -11.84 -12.28 -21.68
N GLN A 39 -11.32 -13.07 -22.62
CA GLN A 39 -11.43 -14.53 -22.57
C GLN A 39 -10.64 -15.14 -21.41
N ALA A 40 -9.44 -14.62 -21.12
CA ALA A 40 -8.64 -15.04 -19.98
C ALA A 40 -9.34 -14.73 -18.65
N SER A 41 -9.90 -13.52 -18.52
CA SER A 41 -10.72 -13.13 -17.37
C SER A 41 -11.94 -14.03 -17.23
N PHE A 42 -12.70 -14.27 -18.31
CA PHE A 42 -13.86 -15.15 -18.25
C PHE A 42 -13.50 -16.60 -17.89
N GLY A 43 -12.39 -17.12 -18.44
CA GLY A 43 -11.85 -18.43 -18.04
C GLY A 43 -11.48 -18.48 -16.57
N ALA A 44 -10.85 -17.42 -16.05
CA ALA A 44 -10.52 -17.29 -14.63
C ALA A 44 -11.76 -17.29 -13.74
N LEU A 45 -12.83 -16.57 -14.14
CA LEU A 45 -14.09 -16.54 -13.39
C LEU A 45 -14.70 -17.93 -13.24
N VAL A 46 -14.73 -18.72 -14.33
CA VAL A 46 -15.24 -20.09 -14.33
C VAL A 46 -14.38 -21.03 -13.47
N GLU A 47 -13.07 -20.85 -13.47
CA GLU A 47 -12.17 -21.65 -12.61
C GLU A 47 -12.36 -21.34 -11.12
N ILE A 48 -12.51 -20.06 -10.77
CA ILE A 48 -12.70 -19.59 -9.40
C ILE A 48 -14.09 -20.01 -8.88
N PHE A 49 -15.14 -19.74 -9.65
CA PHE A 49 -16.53 -20.05 -9.30
C PHE A 49 -17.08 -21.18 -10.17
N SER A 50 -16.56 -22.39 -9.96
CA SER A 50 -16.95 -23.57 -10.75
C SER A 50 -18.44 -23.94 -10.68
N GLU A 51 -19.17 -23.42 -9.70
CA GLU A 51 -20.60 -23.66 -9.52
C GLU A 51 -21.50 -22.56 -10.10
N ALA A 52 -20.93 -21.45 -10.57
CA ALA A 52 -21.69 -20.36 -11.17
C ALA A 52 -22.19 -20.75 -12.57
N ASP A 53 -23.40 -20.32 -12.91
CA ASP A 53 -23.97 -20.41 -14.25
C ASP A 53 -23.93 -19.08 -15.03
N ASP A 54 -23.72 -17.95 -14.34
CA ASP A 54 -23.61 -16.63 -14.95
C ASP A 54 -22.63 -15.70 -14.21
N PHE A 55 -22.06 -14.74 -14.95
CA PHE A 55 -21.18 -13.70 -14.43
C PHE A 55 -21.61 -12.34 -14.99
N LEU A 56 -22.11 -11.47 -14.13
CA LEU A 56 -22.66 -10.18 -14.55
C LEU A 56 -21.87 -9.03 -13.94
N PRO A 57 -21.48 -8.00 -14.71
CA PRO A 57 -20.88 -6.81 -14.11
C PRO A 57 -21.87 -6.15 -13.16
N ILE A 58 -21.36 -5.55 -12.08
CA ILE A 58 -22.19 -4.76 -11.17
C ILE A 58 -22.75 -3.52 -11.87
N GLU A 59 -23.78 -2.91 -11.27
CA GLU A 59 -24.34 -1.63 -11.73
C GLU A 59 -23.24 -0.56 -11.92
N GLU A 60 -23.23 0.09 -13.09
CA GLU A 60 -22.17 1.04 -13.50
C GLU A 60 -22.00 2.18 -12.48
N SER A 61 -23.10 2.72 -11.92
CA SER A 61 -23.02 3.77 -10.90
C SER A 61 -22.37 3.30 -9.60
N LYS A 62 -22.62 2.05 -9.19
CA LYS A 62 -22.00 1.46 -7.99
C LYS A 62 -20.51 1.19 -8.25
N PHE A 63 -20.16 0.77 -9.47
CA PHE A 63 -18.78 0.58 -9.86
C PHE A 63 -17.96 1.88 -9.82
N GLU A 64 -18.49 2.97 -10.38
CA GLU A 64 -17.79 4.26 -10.37
C GLU A 64 -17.60 4.80 -8.94
N GLU A 65 -18.60 4.63 -8.05
CA GLU A 65 -18.46 4.97 -6.62
C GLU A 65 -17.30 4.20 -5.95
N ILE A 66 -17.22 2.89 -6.18
CA ILE A 66 -16.15 2.05 -5.63
C ILE A 66 -14.79 2.51 -6.19
N LYS A 67 -14.71 2.75 -7.50
CA LYS A 67 -13.47 3.07 -8.19
C LYS A 67 -12.88 4.41 -7.79
N ASP A 68 -13.71 5.42 -7.50
CA ASP A 68 -13.27 6.75 -7.07
C ASP A 68 -12.40 6.70 -5.80
N SER A 69 -12.67 5.75 -4.91
CA SER A 69 -11.93 5.56 -3.65
C SER A 69 -10.93 4.41 -3.69
N ASN A 70 -10.87 3.64 -4.79
CA ASN A 70 -10.06 2.42 -4.87
C ASN A 70 -9.41 2.29 -6.27
N SER A 71 -8.30 3.01 -6.47
CA SER A 71 -7.64 3.16 -7.78
C SER A 71 -7.09 1.85 -8.39
N MET A 72 -6.90 0.81 -7.59
CA MET A 72 -6.46 -0.51 -8.07
C MET A 72 -7.58 -1.30 -8.74
N ILE A 73 -8.86 -0.97 -8.49
CA ILE A 73 -10.01 -1.74 -8.99
C ILE A 73 -10.21 -1.50 -10.49
N ARG A 74 -10.33 -2.58 -11.25
CA ARG A 74 -10.51 -2.56 -12.71
C ARG A 74 -11.90 -3.00 -13.14
N GLU A 75 -12.41 -4.08 -12.57
CA GLU A 75 -13.73 -4.65 -12.89
C GLU A 75 -14.28 -5.40 -11.66
N ILE A 76 -15.60 -5.49 -11.55
CA ILE A 76 -16.28 -6.30 -10.52
C ILE A 76 -17.44 -7.05 -11.16
N PHE A 77 -17.51 -8.35 -10.93
CA PHE A 77 -18.58 -9.23 -11.42
C PHE A 77 -19.30 -9.92 -10.26
N GLU A 78 -20.62 -10.03 -10.36
CA GLU A 78 -21.44 -10.95 -9.57
C GLU A 78 -21.33 -12.35 -10.17
N ALA A 79 -20.93 -13.34 -9.37
CA ALA A 79 -21.04 -14.75 -9.72
C ALA A 79 -22.41 -15.28 -9.28
N LYS A 80 -23.20 -15.80 -10.22
CA LYS A 80 -24.56 -16.27 -9.96
C LYS A 80 -24.72 -17.76 -10.18
N LYS A 81 -25.61 -18.37 -9.40
CA LYS A 81 -26.10 -19.73 -9.58
C LYS A 81 -27.61 -19.71 -9.45
N SER A 82 -28.32 -20.02 -10.53
CA SER A 82 -29.80 -20.03 -10.54
C SER A 82 -30.41 -18.70 -10.03
N ASP A 83 -29.90 -17.58 -10.55
CA ASP A 83 -30.24 -16.19 -10.18
C ASP A 83 -29.83 -15.73 -8.76
N GLU A 84 -29.25 -16.61 -7.94
CA GLU A 84 -28.70 -16.26 -6.62
C GLU A 84 -27.23 -15.84 -6.74
N VAL A 85 -26.84 -14.73 -6.11
CA VAL A 85 -25.44 -14.31 -6.03
C VAL A 85 -24.70 -15.19 -5.02
N ILE A 86 -23.76 -16.00 -5.53
CA ILE A 86 -22.94 -16.91 -4.72
C ILE A 86 -21.58 -16.30 -4.37
N GLY A 87 -21.21 -15.19 -5.00
CA GLY A 87 -20.00 -14.44 -4.68
C GLY A 87 -19.73 -13.31 -5.66
N TYR A 88 -18.57 -12.68 -5.49
CA TYR A 88 -18.09 -11.57 -6.29
C TYR A 88 -16.67 -11.83 -6.78
N ALA A 89 -16.40 -11.52 -8.03
CA ALA A 89 -15.06 -11.52 -8.60
C ALA A 89 -14.58 -10.09 -8.80
N ILE A 90 -13.49 -9.72 -8.12
CA ILE A 90 -12.95 -8.36 -8.11
C ILE A 90 -11.60 -8.39 -8.81
N GLN A 91 -11.48 -7.65 -9.91
CA GLN A 91 -10.22 -7.51 -10.65
C GLN A 91 -9.44 -6.30 -10.15
N THR A 92 -8.18 -6.51 -9.82
CA THR A 92 -7.25 -5.48 -9.34
C THR A 92 -5.99 -5.42 -10.17
N ALA A 93 -5.41 -4.24 -10.32
CA ALA A 93 -4.07 -4.04 -10.86
C ALA A 93 -3.16 -3.41 -9.80
N ALA A 94 -2.13 -4.13 -9.40
CA ALA A 94 -1.15 -3.69 -8.40
C ALA A 94 0.27 -3.71 -8.98
N GLY A 95 1.12 -2.77 -8.56
CA GLY A 95 2.48 -2.64 -9.08
C GLY A 95 3.39 -3.80 -8.65
N GLY A 96 3.84 -4.62 -9.60
CA GLY A 96 4.86 -5.66 -9.42
C GLY A 96 6.28 -5.20 -9.79
N TYR A 97 7.21 -6.14 -9.90
CA TYR A 97 8.61 -5.82 -10.25
C TYR A 97 8.77 -5.40 -11.72
N GLY A 98 8.07 -6.06 -12.63
CA GLY A 98 8.14 -5.84 -14.08
C GLY A 98 7.01 -4.96 -14.63
N GLY A 99 6.12 -4.48 -13.78
CA GLY A 99 4.93 -3.71 -14.13
C GLY A 99 3.70 -4.21 -13.37
N ASP A 100 2.52 -3.74 -13.78
CA ASP A 100 1.26 -4.12 -13.13
C ASP A 100 1.02 -5.64 -13.21
N ILE A 101 0.63 -6.21 -12.07
CA ILE A 101 0.08 -7.55 -11.95
C ILE A 101 -1.44 -7.39 -11.89
N VAL A 102 -2.12 -7.93 -12.89
CA VAL A 102 -3.59 -7.92 -12.96
C VAL A 102 -4.08 -9.27 -12.44
N GLY A 103 -4.75 -9.23 -11.30
CA GLY A 103 -5.32 -10.38 -10.60
C GLY A 103 -6.84 -10.28 -10.50
N ILE A 104 -7.49 -11.43 -10.41
CA ILE A 104 -8.91 -11.58 -10.08
C ILE A 104 -8.98 -12.33 -8.75
N THR A 105 -9.67 -11.73 -7.79
CA THR A 105 -9.96 -12.33 -6.48
C THR A 105 -11.43 -12.69 -6.43
N GLY A 106 -11.74 -13.98 -6.24
CA GLY A 106 -13.11 -14.44 -5.99
C GLY A 106 -13.39 -14.54 -4.51
N ILE A 107 -14.46 -13.92 -4.06
CA ILE A 107 -14.93 -13.96 -2.67
C ILE A 107 -16.36 -14.47 -2.67
N ASN A 108 -16.61 -15.56 -1.94
CA ASN A 108 -17.94 -16.14 -1.76
C ASN A 108 -18.85 -15.20 -0.97
N SER A 109 -20.17 -15.37 -1.07
CA SER A 109 -21.14 -14.58 -0.30
C SER A 109 -21.04 -14.76 1.22
N ASP A 110 -20.30 -15.76 1.71
CA ASP A 110 -20.01 -15.99 3.13
C ASP A 110 -18.70 -15.33 3.63
N GLY A 111 -18.01 -14.57 2.77
CA GLY A 111 -16.77 -13.88 3.10
C GLY A 111 -15.51 -14.75 3.04
N THR A 112 -15.58 -15.96 2.49
CA THR A 112 -14.40 -16.79 2.21
C THR A 112 -13.87 -16.58 0.79
N LEU A 113 -12.57 -16.69 0.58
CA LEU A 113 -11.96 -16.60 -0.74
C LEU A 113 -12.21 -17.89 -1.52
N ALA A 114 -12.94 -17.79 -2.63
CA ALA A 114 -13.10 -18.88 -3.60
C ALA A 114 -11.76 -19.21 -4.29
N GLY A 115 -10.88 -18.21 -4.41
CA GLY A 115 -9.53 -18.34 -4.94
C GLY A 115 -9.09 -17.07 -5.68
N ILE A 116 -7.86 -17.11 -6.21
CA ILE A 116 -7.32 -16.04 -7.03
C ILE A 116 -6.81 -16.56 -8.38
N LYS A 117 -6.78 -15.68 -9.38
CA LYS A 117 -6.12 -15.94 -10.65
C LYS A 117 -5.36 -14.70 -11.12
N ILE A 118 -4.18 -14.91 -11.66
CA ILE A 118 -3.40 -13.83 -12.28
C ILE A 118 -3.60 -13.92 -13.79
N VAL A 119 -4.21 -12.88 -14.36
CA VAL A 119 -4.58 -12.82 -15.78
C VAL A 119 -3.55 -12.08 -16.63
N SER A 120 -2.77 -11.18 -16.03
CA SER A 120 -1.68 -10.47 -16.70
C SER A 120 -0.56 -10.14 -15.72
N ASN A 121 0.69 -10.25 -16.16
CA ASN A 121 1.88 -9.83 -15.42
C ASN A 121 3.06 -9.64 -16.39
N SER A 122 4.08 -8.92 -15.94
CA SER A 122 5.35 -8.77 -16.67
C SER A 122 6.55 -9.16 -15.81
N GLU A 123 6.35 -10.08 -14.86
CA GLU A 123 7.36 -10.42 -13.86
C GLU A 123 8.55 -11.18 -14.45
N THR A 124 9.67 -11.14 -13.73
CA THR A 124 10.90 -11.81 -14.18
C THR A 124 10.68 -13.34 -14.28
N PRO A 125 10.90 -13.96 -15.45
CA PRO A 125 10.70 -15.39 -15.64
C PRO A 125 11.50 -16.25 -14.64
N ASN A 126 10.84 -17.25 -14.06
CA ASN A 126 11.36 -18.17 -13.03
C ASN A 126 11.68 -17.54 -11.67
N ILE A 127 11.42 -16.24 -11.49
CA ILE A 127 11.54 -15.56 -10.20
C ILE A 127 10.16 -15.07 -9.80
N GLY A 128 9.71 -13.95 -10.37
CA GLY A 128 8.41 -13.36 -10.05
C GLY A 128 7.25 -14.12 -10.66
N THR A 129 7.43 -14.78 -11.81
CA THR A 129 6.37 -15.59 -12.44
C THR A 129 5.95 -16.81 -11.62
N ARG A 130 6.65 -17.12 -10.52
CA ARG A 130 6.27 -18.18 -9.58
C ARG A 130 4.94 -17.91 -8.88
N ILE A 131 4.45 -16.66 -8.89
CA ILE A 131 3.09 -16.32 -8.47
C ILE A 131 1.99 -17.01 -9.33
N LEU A 132 2.36 -17.58 -10.48
CA LEU A 132 1.45 -18.36 -11.33
C LEU A 132 1.39 -19.84 -10.94
N GLU A 133 2.25 -20.29 -10.01
CA GLU A 133 2.30 -21.69 -9.56
C GLU A 133 1.06 -22.03 -8.71
N GLU A 134 0.53 -23.24 -8.89
CA GLU A 134 -0.68 -23.69 -8.19
C GLU A 134 -0.53 -23.64 -6.67
N ASP A 135 0.63 -23.98 -6.12
CA ASP A 135 0.88 -23.94 -4.67
C ASP A 135 0.68 -22.54 -4.09
N PHE A 136 1.08 -21.50 -4.84
CA PHE A 136 0.89 -20.12 -4.43
C PHE A 136 -0.58 -19.70 -4.57
N LEU A 137 -1.19 -19.93 -5.74
CA LEU A 137 -2.59 -19.55 -6.00
C LEU A 137 -3.56 -20.26 -5.04
N ASN A 138 -3.35 -21.55 -4.78
CA ASN A 138 -4.17 -22.33 -3.86
C ASN A 138 -4.00 -21.93 -2.39
N SER A 139 -2.91 -21.23 -2.03
CA SER A 139 -2.73 -20.76 -0.65
C SER A 139 -3.76 -19.70 -0.22
N PHE A 140 -4.44 -19.06 -1.18
CA PHE A 140 -5.51 -18.09 -0.94
C PHE A 140 -6.89 -18.75 -0.81
N LYS A 141 -7.03 -20.00 -1.25
CA LYS A 141 -8.33 -20.67 -1.25
C LYS A 141 -8.81 -20.91 0.19
N ASP A 142 -10.10 -20.70 0.40
CA ASP A 142 -10.79 -20.85 1.69
C ASP A 142 -10.29 -19.90 2.81
N LYS A 143 -9.47 -18.88 2.47
CA LYS A 143 -9.01 -17.85 3.41
C LYS A 143 -10.12 -16.85 3.71
N SER A 144 -10.01 -16.15 4.84
CA SER A 144 -11.00 -15.13 5.23
C SER A 144 -10.81 -13.84 4.46
N ALA A 145 -11.90 -13.25 3.95
CA ALA A 145 -11.92 -11.91 3.39
C ALA A 145 -12.15 -10.82 4.46
N ALA A 146 -12.40 -11.17 5.72
CA ALA A 146 -12.80 -10.22 6.76
C ALA A 146 -11.71 -9.19 7.13
N GLY A 147 -10.46 -9.44 6.74
CA GLY A 147 -9.35 -8.52 6.98
C GLY A 147 -8.18 -8.79 6.04
N ASP A 148 -7.05 -8.17 6.35
CA ASP A 148 -5.84 -8.30 5.55
C ASP A 148 -5.20 -9.68 5.69
N LEU A 149 -4.87 -10.27 4.54
CA LEU A 149 -4.03 -11.45 4.46
C LEU A 149 -2.55 -11.05 4.59
N LYS A 150 -1.75 -11.99 5.11
CA LYS A 150 -0.30 -11.84 5.35
C LYS A 150 0.46 -12.95 4.64
N ALA A 151 1.57 -12.60 3.99
CA ALA A 151 2.43 -13.59 3.35
C ALA A 151 3.44 -14.17 4.34
N VAL A 152 3.42 -15.49 4.54
CA VAL A 152 4.34 -16.21 5.43
C VAL A 152 4.90 -17.47 4.76
N GLY A 153 6.08 -17.93 5.19
CA GLY A 153 6.74 -19.07 4.53
C GLY A 153 6.00 -20.41 4.69
N ALA A 154 5.21 -20.58 5.76
CA ALA A 154 4.45 -21.78 6.05
C ALA A 154 3.08 -21.40 6.63
N PRO A 155 2.08 -21.10 5.78
CA PRO A 155 0.77 -20.65 6.21
C PRO A 155 0.05 -21.70 7.07
N SER A 156 -0.51 -21.25 8.19
CA SER A 156 -1.23 -22.11 9.14
C SER A 156 -2.50 -21.48 9.67
N ALA A 157 -2.63 -20.15 9.58
CA ALA A 157 -3.81 -19.40 9.97
C ALA A 157 -4.69 -19.00 8.76
N ASP A 158 -5.92 -18.58 9.04
CA ASP A 158 -6.92 -18.20 8.04
C ASP A 158 -6.63 -16.87 7.35
N ASP A 159 -5.73 -16.05 7.93
CA ASP A 159 -5.21 -14.80 7.39
C ASP A 159 -3.80 -14.94 6.79
N GLU A 160 -3.28 -16.16 6.67
CA GLU A 160 -1.92 -16.42 6.17
C GLU A 160 -1.94 -17.07 4.78
N VAL A 161 -1.09 -16.58 3.87
CA VAL A 161 -0.88 -17.09 2.50
C VAL A 161 0.61 -17.31 2.20
N LEU A 162 0.93 -18.07 1.15
CA LEU A 162 2.29 -18.53 0.90
C LEU A 162 3.21 -17.39 0.45
N LEU A 163 4.32 -17.19 1.19
CA LEU A 163 5.42 -16.34 0.76
C LEU A 163 6.39 -17.11 -0.13
N LEU A 164 6.63 -16.59 -1.34
CA LEU A 164 7.64 -17.11 -2.25
C LEU A 164 8.99 -16.41 -2.01
N SER A 165 9.91 -17.10 -1.33
CA SER A 165 11.27 -16.60 -1.14
C SER A 165 11.94 -16.29 -2.50
N GLY A 166 12.58 -15.12 -2.58
CA GLY A 166 13.21 -14.59 -3.79
C GLY A 166 12.26 -13.90 -4.78
N ALA A 167 10.94 -13.90 -4.52
CA ALA A 167 9.91 -13.26 -5.33
C ALA A 167 9.00 -12.35 -4.49
N THR A 168 9.52 -11.77 -3.40
CA THR A 168 8.75 -11.04 -2.40
C THR A 168 8.01 -9.83 -2.97
N VAL A 169 8.63 -9.07 -3.88
CA VAL A 169 7.99 -7.91 -4.54
C VAL A 169 6.73 -8.35 -5.30
N SER A 170 6.83 -9.43 -6.08
CA SER A 170 5.69 -9.99 -6.83
C SER A 170 4.59 -10.51 -5.91
N VAL A 171 4.97 -11.16 -4.80
CA VAL A 171 4.02 -11.68 -3.81
C VAL A 171 3.26 -10.55 -3.14
N TYR A 172 3.95 -9.49 -2.69
CA TYR A 172 3.31 -8.36 -2.03
C TYR A 172 2.43 -7.54 -2.99
N ALA A 173 2.77 -7.48 -4.28
CA ALA A 173 1.90 -6.90 -5.29
C ALA A 173 0.59 -7.68 -5.43
N VAL A 174 0.63 -9.02 -5.50
CA VAL A 174 -0.58 -9.84 -5.48
C VAL A 174 -1.36 -9.65 -4.18
N LEU A 175 -0.67 -9.67 -3.05
CA LEU A 175 -1.30 -9.52 -1.73
C LEU A 175 -2.01 -8.17 -1.59
N ALA A 176 -1.42 -7.08 -2.07
CA ALA A 176 -2.03 -5.76 -2.08
C ALA A 176 -3.33 -5.74 -2.90
N GLY A 177 -3.32 -6.36 -4.09
CA GLY A 177 -4.54 -6.51 -4.90
C GLY A 177 -5.63 -7.33 -4.22
N VAL A 178 -5.26 -8.44 -3.57
CA VAL A 178 -6.20 -9.28 -2.82
C VAL A 178 -6.79 -8.56 -1.61
N ASN A 179 -5.97 -7.91 -0.79
CA ASN A 179 -6.44 -7.17 0.38
C ASN A 179 -7.32 -5.98 -0.04
N GLN A 180 -7.00 -5.32 -1.14
CA GLN A 180 -7.87 -4.29 -1.71
C GLN A 180 -9.23 -4.85 -2.18
N ALA A 181 -9.24 -6.06 -2.74
CA ALA A 181 -10.49 -6.75 -3.07
C ALA A 181 -11.30 -7.11 -1.81
N ASN A 182 -10.64 -7.56 -0.74
CA ASN A 182 -11.27 -7.83 0.56
C ASN A 182 -11.95 -6.57 1.12
N VAL A 183 -11.24 -5.43 1.12
CA VAL A 183 -11.80 -4.13 1.56
C VAL A 183 -13.05 -3.76 0.77
N VAL A 184 -13.00 -3.87 -0.56
CA VAL A 184 -14.15 -3.56 -1.42
C VAL A 184 -15.32 -4.54 -1.17
N TYR A 185 -15.03 -5.83 -1.01
CA TYR A 185 -16.05 -6.81 -0.66
C TYR A 185 -16.75 -6.47 0.64
N ASN A 186 -15.97 -6.24 1.70
CA ASN A 186 -16.50 -5.96 3.03
C ASN A 186 -17.34 -4.68 3.06
N ASN A 187 -16.91 -3.63 2.36
CA ASN A 187 -17.60 -2.34 2.38
C ASN A 187 -18.90 -2.33 1.55
N TYR A 188 -18.96 -3.10 0.47
CA TYR A 188 -20.02 -2.95 -0.54
C TYR A 188 -20.88 -4.20 -0.79
N PHE A 189 -20.43 -5.37 -0.38
CA PHE A 189 -21.00 -6.66 -0.82
C PHE A 189 -21.22 -7.68 0.30
N SER A 190 -20.60 -7.51 1.47
CA SER A 190 -20.82 -8.36 2.65
C SER A 190 -22.29 -8.33 3.10
N ALA A 191 -22.84 -9.51 3.40
CA ALA A 191 -24.22 -9.68 3.88
C ALA A 191 -24.44 -9.09 5.29
N ASP A 192 -23.37 -8.96 6.08
CA ASP A 192 -23.40 -8.37 7.42
C ASP A 192 -23.44 -6.83 7.39
N GLY A 193 -23.59 -6.23 6.20
CA GLY A 193 -23.41 -4.80 5.97
C GLY A 193 -21.93 -4.47 5.78
N PRO A 194 -21.54 -3.18 5.65
CA PRO A 194 -20.14 -2.83 5.75
C PRO A 194 -19.61 -3.43 7.06
N VAL A 195 -18.67 -4.38 6.97
CA VAL A 195 -17.80 -4.63 8.11
C VAL A 195 -17.20 -3.26 8.35
N GLU A 196 -17.46 -2.65 9.50
CA GLU A 196 -16.67 -1.49 9.91
C GLU A 196 -15.23 -1.99 9.90
N VAL A 197 -14.52 -1.69 8.81
CA VAL A 197 -13.12 -1.38 8.91
C VAL A 197 -13.14 -0.29 9.97
N VAL A 198 -12.73 -0.65 11.18
CA VAL A 198 -12.27 0.36 12.12
C VAL A 198 -11.06 0.95 11.40
N VAL A 199 -11.33 1.90 10.51
CA VAL A 199 -10.35 2.86 10.05
C VAL A 199 -10.00 3.51 11.37
N GLU A 200 -8.92 3.04 11.97
CA GLU A 200 -8.42 3.62 13.20
C GLU A 200 -8.42 5.11 12.93
N THR A 201 -9.21 5.84 13.70
CA THR A 201 -9.20 7.30 13.65
C THR A 201 -7.76 7.75 13.85
N GLU A 202 -7.40 8.93 13.35
CA GLU A 202 -6.04 9.45 13.55
C GLU A 202 -5.63 9.44 15.04
N GLU A 203 -6.60 9.59 15.94
CA GLU A 203 -6.46 9.44 17.39
C GLU A 203 -6.14 8.01 17.83
N GLU A 204 -6.81 6.99 17.27
CA GLU A 204 -6.56 5.58 17.57
C GLU A 204 -5.20 5.11 17.01
N ILE A 205 -4.83 5.51 15.80
CA ILE A 205 -3.50 5.24 15.20
C ILE A 205 -2.42 5.85 16.08
N LYS A 206 -2.60 7.12 16.47
CA LYS A 206 -1.68 7.85 17.34
C LYS A 206 -1.51 7.15 18.69
N ALA A 207 -2.61 6.77 19.35
CA ALA A 207 -2.58 6.07 20.63
C ALA A 207 -1.86 4.72 20.52
N ARG A 208 -2.09 3.98 19.44
CA ARG A 208 -1.37 2.73 19.14
C ARG A 208 0.12 2.96 18.94
N PHE A 209 0.51 3.90 18.09
CA PHE A 209 1.93 4.22 17.84
C PHE A 209 2.67 4.64 19.10
N LEU A 210 2.06 5.51 19.91
CA LEU A 210 2.61 5.90 21.21
C LEU A 210 2.82 4.68 22.13
N SER A 211 1.82 3.79 22.21
CA SER A 211 1.89 2.57 23.02
C SER A 211 2.91 1.54 22.49
N GLU A 212 3.13 1.48 21.17
CA GLU A 212 4.16 0.65 20.57
C GLU A 212 5.58 1.16 20.86
N ILE A 213 5.76 2.48 20.95
CA ILE A 213 7.07 3.11 21.26
C ILE A 213 7.36 3.09 22.77
N PHE A 214 6.37 3.42 23.60
CA PHE A 214 6.47 3.39 25.06
C PHE A 214 5.42 2.42 25.62
N SER A 215 5.78 1.15 25.74
CA SER A 215 4.92 0.14 26.35
C SER A 215 4.56 0.50 27.79
N ASP A 216 3.30 0.34 28.17
CA ASP A 216 2.77 0.57 29.52
C ASP A 216 2.82 2.05 30.01
N ALA A 217 3.03 3.00 29.11
CA ALA A 217 2.96 4.42 29.43
C ALA A 217 1.55 5.01 29.22
N GLU A 218 1.18 5.96 30.09
CA GLU A 218 0.07 6.88 29.88
C GLU A 218 0.58 8.14 29.16
N PHE A 219 -0.22 8.71 28.27
CA PHE A 219 0.18 9.84 27.43
C PHE A 219 -0.69 11.07 27.70
N GLU A 220 -0.05 12.22 27.93
CA GLU A 220 -0.72 13.50 28.12
C GLU A 220 -0.09 14.56 27.21
N GLU A 221 -0.91 15.38 26.54
CA GLU A 221 -0.37 16.51 25.76
C GLU A 221 0.31 17.52 26.67
N ILE A 222 1.43 18.08 26.21
CA ILE A 222 2.10 19.17 26.91
C ILE A 222 1.22 20.43 26.94
N ASP A 223 1.57 21.37 27.82
CA ASP A 223 0.92 22.68 27.89
C ASP A 223 0.88 23.37 26.50
N SER A 224 -0.30 23.87 26.12
CA SER A 224 -0.53 24.44 24.80
C SER A 224 0.32 25.68 24.51
N ALA A 225 0.62 26.50 25.52
CA ALA A 225 1.47 27.68 25.32
C ALA A 225 2.93 27.28 25.07
N LYS A 226 3.40 26.22 25.73
CA LYS A 226 4.71 25.62 25.46
C LYS A 226 4.77 24.97 24.08
N LEU A 227 3.70 24.29 23.66
CA LEU A 227 3.60 23.75 22.31
C LEU A 227 3.65 24.85 21.23
N ASP A 228 2.95 25.96 21.45
CA ASP A 228 2.96 27.10 20.52
C ASP A 228 4.35 27.75 20.40
N GLU A 229 5.11 27.83 21.49
CA GLU A 229 6.50 28.29 21.49
C GLU A 229 7.39 27.38 20.62
N ILE A 230 7.30 26.07 20.83
CA ILE A 230 8.08 25.08 20.08
C ILE A 230 7.73 25.13 18.58
N LYS A 231 6.45 25.24 18.24
CA LYS A 231 5.98 25.37 16.84
C LYS A 231 6.46 26.64 16.16
N ALA A 232 6.72 27.70 16.93
CA ALA A 232 7.25 28.95 16.38
C ALA A 232 8.72 28.80 15.94
N ASP A 233 9.47 27.91 16.60
CA ASP A 233 10.87 27.62 16.30
C ASP A 233 11.00 26.54 15.21
N ASN A 234 10.18 25.49 15.27
CA ASN A 234 10.17 24.41 14.28
C ASN A 234 8.76 24.16 13.71
N ILE A 235 8.58 24.54 12.44
CA ILE A 235 7.29 24.50 11.73
C ILE A 235 6.77 23.08 11.44
N PHE A 236 7.61 22.06 11.59
CA PHE A 236 7.22 20.67 11.37
C PHE A 236 6.52 20.08 12.59
N ILE A 237 6.70 20.64 13.79
CA ILE A 237 6.06 20.13 15.01
C ILE A 237 4.54 20.31 14.94
N ARG A 238 3.80 19.25 15.28
CA ARG A 238 2.33 19.22 15.31
C ARG A 238 1.81 18.98 16.72
N GLU A 239 2.26 17.94 17.39
CA GLU A 239 1.78 17.52 18.71
C GLU A 239 2.97 17.00 19.53
N ILE A 240 2.91 17.14 20.86
CA ILE A 240 3.91 16.60 21.79
C ILE A 240 3.18 16.01 23.00
N TYR A 241 3.56 14.78 23.36
CA TYR A 241 2.99 14.00 24.44
C TYR A 241 4.07 13.66 25.48
N GLU A 242 3.77 13.86 26.76
CA GLU A 242 4.50 13.27 27.87
C GLU A 242 4.15 11.79 27.99
N ALA A 243 5.15 10.90 28.00
CA ALA A 243 4.96 9.49 28.28
C ALA A 243 5.28 9.21 29.76
N LYS A 244 4.31 8.70 30.51
CA LYS A 244 4.43 8.46 31.97
C LYS A 244 4.16 7.01 32.33
N VAL A 245 5.08 6.37 33.05
CA VAL A 245 4.88 5.03 33.61
C VAL A 245 4.68 5.18 35.11
N ASN A 246 3.54 4.74 35.65
CA ASN A 246 3.18 4.92 37.07
C ASN A 246 3.23 6.39 37.55
N GLY A 247 2.96 7.34 36.65
CA GLY A 247 3.02 8.78 36.92
C GLY A 247 4.44 9.39 36.89
N GLU A 248 5.47 8.61 36.60
CA GLU A 248 6.83 9.10 36.38
C GLU A 248 7.07 9.30 34.88
N LEU A 249 7.56 10.50 34.51
CA LEU A 249 7.91 10.82 33.13
C LEU A 249 9.08 9.93 32.67
N VAL A 250 8.93 9.25 31.54
CA VAL A 250 9.96 8.37 30.95
C VAL A 250 10.45 8.85 29.58
N GLY A 251 9.71 9.75 28.93
CA GLY A 251 10.07 10.31 27.65
C GLY A 251 8.97 11.17 27.05
N TYR A 252 9.14 11.53 25.78
CA TYR A 252 8.18 12.30 25.01
C TYR A 252 7.89 11.64 23.66
N GLY A 253 6.63 11.65 23.24
CA GLY A 253 6.23 11.36 21.86
C GLY A 253 6.01 12.66 21.09
N ILE A 254 6.79 12.89 20.03
CA ILE A 254 6.75 14.14 19.25
C ILE A 254 6.27 13.83 17.84
N LYS A 255 5.10 14.37 17.48
CA LYS A 255 4.54 14.26 16.13
C LYS A 255 5.03 15.43 15.28
N THR A 256 5.67 15.10 14.17
CA THR A 256 6.10 16.04 13.15
C THR A 256 5.37 15.76 11.84
N ASN A 257 5.24 16.77 11.00
CA ASN A 257 4.80 16.62 9.63
C ASN A 257 5.84 17.29 8.73
N SER A 258 6.73 16.46 8.18
CA SER A 258 7.76 16.85 7.21
C SER A 258 7.26 16.57 5.78
N GLY A 259 8.09 16.84 4.77
CA GLY A 259 7.76 16.57 3.37
C GLY A 259 8.54 15.39 2.80
N GLY A 260 7.84 14.51 2.09
CA GLY A 260 8.38 13.43 1.26
C GLY A 260 8.18 13.70 -0.24
N TYR A 261 8.32 12.65 -1.05
CA TYR A 261 8.06 12.74 -2.49
C TYR A 261 6.55 12.81 -2.77
N GLY A 262 5.76 12.06 -2.00
CA GLY A 262 4.30 11.98 -2.13
C GLY A 262 3.55 13.19 -1.57
N GLY A 263 4.20 13.97 -0.69
CA GLY A 263 3.58 15.09 0.01
C GLY A 263 3.94 15.07 1.48
N ASP A 264 2.96 15.30 2.34
CA ASP A 264 3.13 15.33 3.79
C ASP A 264 3.52 13.95 4.34
N LEU A 265 4.47 13.94 5.27
CA LEU A 265 4.93 12.76 6.01
C LEU A 265 4.71 12.97 7.50
N PRO A 266 3.57 12.54 8.05
CA PRO A 266 3.32 12.59 9.47
C PRO A 266 4.10 11.47 10.17
N ILE A 267 4.94 11.84 11.12
CA ILE A 267 5.84 10.92 11.83
C ILE A 267 5.69 11.20 13.32
N ILE A 268 5.64 10.15 14.13
CA ILE A 268 5.79 10.27 15.59
C ILE A 268 7.12 9.65 16.02
N THR A 269 7.91 10.43 16.74
CA THR A 269 9.22 10.05 17.27
C THR A 269 9.12 10.00 18.78
N GLY A 270 9.38 8.84 19.39
CA GLY A 270 9.53 8.72 20.84
C GLY A 270 10.98 8.96 21.25
N ILE A 271 11.20 9.84 22.21
CA ILE A 271 12.52 10.19 22.74
C ILE A 271 12.53 9.96 24.25
N ASN A 272 13.46 9.13 24.72
CA ASN A 272 13.70 8.88 26.13
C ASN A 272 14.27 10.12 26.82
N LEU A 273 14.18 10.20 28.15
CA LEU A 273 14.75 11.33 28.92
C LEU A 273 16.28 11.50 28.77
N ASP A 274 17.00 10.47 28.36
CA ASP A 274 18.44 10.56 28.07
C ASP A 274 18.75 11.08 26.65
N GLY A 275 17.71 11.43 25.87
CA GLY A 275 17.80 11.92 24.50
C GLY A 275 17.95 10.84 23.45
N THR A 276 17.91 9.55 23.81
CA THR A 276 17.91 8.45 22.84
C THR A 276 16.51 8.23 22.26
N ILE A 277 16.44 7.90 20.98
CA ILE A 277 15.18 7.57 20.29
C ILE A 277 14.71 6.19 20.79
N ALA A 278 13.51 6.15 21.35
CA ALA A 278 12.82 4.92 21.72
C ALA A 278 12.23 4.20 20.49
N GLY A 279 11.81 4.95 19.48
CA GLY A 279 11.32 4.42 18.21
C GLY A 279 10.61 5.50 17.38
N ILE A 280 10.34 5.18 16.12
CA ILE A 280 9.55 6.03 15.22
C ILE A 280 8.38 5.25 14.61
N ARG A 281 7.29 5.95 14.29
CA ARG A 281 6.20 5.44 13.46
C ARG A 281 5.77 6.49 12.46
N ILE A 282 5.46 6.04 11.25
CA ILE A 282 5.01 6.88 10.15
C ILE A 282 3.53 6.58 9.94
N PHE A 283 2.71 7.63 9.88
CA PHE A 283 1.29 7.51 9.58
C PHE A 283 1.10 7.19 8.08
N ASP A 284 -0.15 6.98 7.68
CA ASP A 284 -0.49 6.90 6.25
C ASP A 284 0.06 8.10 5.49
N ASN A 285 0.56 7.82 4.29
CA ASN A 285 1.27 8.77 3.46
C ASN A 285 0.99 8.49 1.98
N ASP A 286 1.17 9.52 1.15
CA ASP A 286 0.91 9.48 -0.29
C ASP A 286 2.14 9.08 -1.11
N GLU A 287 3.11 8.39 -0.50
CA GLU A 287 4.32 7.95 -1.19
C GLU A 287 4.02 6.95 -2.31
N THR A 288 4.88 6.94 -3.34
CA THR A 288 4.67 6.03 -4.48
C THR A 288 4.77 4.56 -4.03
N PRO A 289 3.72 3.74 -4.20
CA PRO A 289 3.71 2.34 -3.76
C PRO A 289 4.90 1.53 -4.32
N GLY A 290 5.52 0.72 -3.46
CA GLY A 290 6.66 -0.13 -3.81
C GLY A 290 8.01 0.58 -3.91
N ILE A 291 8.02 1.92 -3.98
CA ILE A 291 9.23 2.74 -3.97
C ILE A 291 9.30 3.53 -2.66
N GLY A 292 8.43 4.53 -2.48
CA GLY A 292 8.49 5.44 -1.33
C GLY A 292 8.01 4.79 -0.02
N THR A 293 7.20 3.72 -0.10
CA THR A 293 6.67 2.99 1.08
C THR A 293 7.73 2.20 1.85
N LYS A 294 8.95 2.06 1.32
CA LYS A 294 10.07 1.38 2.02
C LYS A 294 10.45 2.05 3.34
N ILE A 295 10.12 3.33 3.51
CA ILE A 295 10.33 4.05 4.77
C ILE A 295 9.48 3.48 5.92
N MET A 296 8.43 2.71 5.63
CA MET A 296 7.56 2.07 6.63
C MET A 296 8.02 0.64 6.95
N GLU A 297 9.11 0.15 6.36
CA GLU A 297 9.67 -1.16 6.70
C GLU A 297 10.37 -1.10 8.08
N ALA A 298 10.19 -2.15 8.89
CA ALA A 298 10.75 -2.22 10.24
C ALA A 298 12.27 -2.01 10.27
N ASP A 299 13.00 -2.59 9.31
CA ASP A 299 14.46 -2.44 9.22
C ASP A 299 14.90 -0.96 9.14
N PHE A 300 14.13 -0.12 8.46
CA PHE A 300 14.43 1.32 8.37
C PHE A 300 13.97 2.06 9.63
N MET A 301 12.74 1.84 10.10
CA MET A 301 12.22 2.52 11.30
C MET A 301 13.02 2.17 12.57
N ASP A 302 13.37 0.91 12.74
CA ASP A 302 14.13 0.42 13.89
C ASP A 302 15.60 0.87 13.84
N SER A 303 16.09 1.29 12.68
CA SER A 303 17.45 1.83 12.55
C SER A 303 17.66 3.10 13.39
N PHE A 304 16.59 3.81 13.75
CA PHE A 304 16.64 5.02 14.58
C PHE A 304 16.78 4.70 16.07
N ILE A 305 16.38 3.50 16.52
CA ILE A 305 16.31 3.15 17.95
C ILE A 305 17.70 3.21 18.60
N GLY A 306 17.77 3.86 19.77
CA GLY A 306 18.98 4.03 20.56
C GLY A 306 19.94 5.10 20.03
N LYS A 307 19.64 5.75 18.90
CA LYS A 307 20.40 6.90 18.39
C LYS A 307 19.92 8.20 19.06
N ASN A 308 20.79 9.21 19.07
CA ASN A 308 20.50 10.58 19.53
C ASN A 308 20.78 11.64 18.44
N THR A 309 21.17 11.18 17.25
CA THR A 309 21.39 11.95 16.01
C THR A 309 20.98 11.07 14.83
N VAL A 310 20.66 11.70 13.70
CA VAL A 310 20.30 11.05 12.44
C VAL A 310 21.48 10.89 11.47
N ASP A 311 22.68 11.36 11.83
CA ASP A 311 23.86 11.39 10.96
C ASP A 311 24.25 10.00 10.39
N ASP A 312 24.04 8.95 11.19
CA ASP A 312 24.40 7.56 10.85
C ASP A 312 23.20 6.74 10.36
N VAL A 313 22.14 7.39 9.88
CA VAL A 313 20.98 6.70 9.28
C VAL A 313 21.25 6.48 7.79
N GLU A 314 21.25 5.22 7.36
CA GLU A 314 21.46 4.90 5.95
C GLU A 314 20.22 5.25 5.12
N MET A 315 20.44 5.98 4.02
CA MET A 315 19.37 6.32 3.08
C MET A 315 18.94 5.10 2.26
N ILE A 316 17.64 5.02 1.97
CA ILE A 316 17.09 3.94 1.14
C ILE A 316 17.32 4.24 -0.34
N SER A 317 17.99 3.33 -1.05
CA SER A 317 18.17 3.43 -2.50
C SER A 317 16.85 3.35 -3.24
N GLY A 318 16.56 4.35 -4.07
CA GLY A 318 15.31 4.47 -4.81
C GLY A 318 14.22 5.26 -4.09
N SER A 319 14.38 5.53 -2.78
CA SER A 319 13.38 6.21 -1.93
C SER A 319 14.02 7.37 -1.15
N THR A 320 15.08 7.95 -1.71
CA THR A 320 15.96 8.90 -1.02
C THR A 320 15.22 10.16 -0.57
N VAL A 321 14.31 10.70 -1.38
CA VAL A 321 13.54 11.91 -1.01
C VAL A 321 12.62 11.63 0.17
N SER A 322 11.91 10.50 0.16
CA SER A 322 11.02 10.10 1.25
C SER A 322 11.81 9.78 2.53
N ALA A 323 12.97 9.12 2.40
CA ALA A 323 13.87 8.83 3.52
C ALA A 323 14.47 10.11 4.13
N GLU A 324 14.86 11.08 3.30
CA GLU A 324 15.27 12.42 3.75
C GLU A 324 14.12 13.12 4.50
N GLY A 325 12.89 13.00 4.00
CA GLY A 325 11.69 13.50 4.69
C GLY A 325 11.55 12.92 6.10
N VAL A 326 11.76 11.61 6.27
CA VAL A 326 11.76 10.98 7.60
C VAL A 326 12.87 11.51 8.47
N VAL A 327 14.09 11.60 7.95
CA VAL A 327 15.25 12.13 8.66
C VAL A 327 14.99 13.56 9.16
N TYR A 328 14.43 14.45 8.33
CA TYR A 328 14.07 15.80 8.75
C TYR A 328 12.98 15.84 9.82
N GLY A 329 11.99 14.95 9.71
CA GLY A 329 10.93 14.83 10.72
C GLY A 329 11.46 14.40 12.09
N VAL A 330 12.40 13.46 12.10
CA VAL A 330 13.06 12.96 13.33
C VAL A 330 14.04 13.98 13.88
N GLU A 331 14.82 14.64 13.03
CA GLU A 331 15.75 15.70 13.44
C GLU A 331 15.01 16.86 14.11
N GLY A 332 13.89 17.30 13.54
CA GLY A 332 13.05 18.33 14.18
C GLY A 332 12.50 17.91 15.55
N ALA A 333 12.18 16.63 15.73
CA ALA A 333 11.77 16.10 17.04
C ALA A 333 12.92 16.13 18.06
N ILE A 334 14.13 15.74 17.65
CA ILE A 334 15.34 15.80 18.49
C ILE A 334 15.65 17.24 18.90
N GLU A 335 15.59 18.18 17.96
CA GLU A 335 15.81 19.61 18.25
C GLU A 335 14.78 20.15 19.25
N ALA A 336 13.49 19.85 19.03
CA ALA A 336 12.42 20.26 19.94
C ALA A 336 12.63 19.71 21.35
N PHE A 337 13.04 18.43 21.46
CA PHE A 337 13.36 17.81 22.74
C PHE A 337 14.52 18.53 23.44
N ASN A 338 15.67 18.67 22.76
CA ASN A 338 16.88 19.23 23.33
C ASN A 338 16.76 20.70 23.73
N ASN A 339 16.00 21.50 22.97
CA ASN A 339 15.91 22.94 23.19
C ASN A 339 14.82 23.34 24.18
N PHE A 340 13.77 22.52 24.32
CA PHE A 340 12.56 22.95 25.05
C PHE A 340 12.04 21.95 26.08
N LEU A 341 12.33 20.64 25.95
CA LEU A 341 11.71 19.60 26.78
C LEU A 341 12.63 19.06 27.88
N VAL A 342 13.95 19.16 27.71
CA VAL A 342 14.94 18.90 28.76
C VAL A 342 15.51 20.20 29.31
N GLU A 343 15.65 20.28 30.65
CA GLU A 343 16.31 21.40 31.37
C GLU A 343 17.84 21.26 31.40
#